data_AF-A0A2D7TN07-F1
#
_entry.id   AF-A0A2D7TN07-F1
#
_cell.length_a   1.000
_cell.length_b   1.000
_cell.length_c   1.000
_cell.angle_alpha   90.00
_cell.angle_beta   90.00
_cell.angle_gamma   90.00
#
_symmetry.space_group_name_H-M   'P 1'
#
loop_
_entity.id
_entity.type
_entity.pdbx_description
1 polymer ?
#
loop_
_entity_poly.entity_id
_entity_poly.type
_entity_poly.pdbx_seq_one_letter_code
_entity_poly.pdbx_strand_id
1 'polypeptide(L)'
;MTQDVSDFLSMSPTEIPQTVVLPEGSYDFTITSYRSDRVGENQTPLVKVNVKATGVIQSDLDESDLANAEPTRMEFWATPNAMKQKNPALSLKSFLTDALEMSEEQSFGELLEQAIGQNFSGVVKHEMVGKNKDILQASVKRIINR
;
A
#
# COMPACT_ATOMS: atom_id res chain seq x y z
N MET A 1 2.36 13.00 18.08
CA MET A 1 3.16 13.18 19.30
C MET A 1 4.58 12.79 18.94
N THR A 2 5.50 13.74 18.95
CA THR A 2 6.92 13.50 18.70
C THR A 2 7.51 12.97 20.00
N GLN A 3 7.98 11.72 20.03
CA GLN A 3 8.75 11.23 21.18
C GLN A 3 10.01 12.10 21.32
N ASP A 4 10.29 12.58 22.52
CA ASP A 4 11.52 13.30 22.83
C ASP A 4 12.71 12.35 22.67
N VAL A 5 13.84 12.85 22.19
CA VAL A 5 15.08 12.07 22.06
C VAL A 5 15.50 11.53 23.43
N SER A 6 15.25 12.28 24.51
CA SER A 6 15.51 11.81 25.87
C SER A 6 14.67 10.59 26.27
N ASP A 7 13.41 10.50 25.82
CA ASP A 7 12.57 9.32 26.08
C ASP A 7 13.13 8.11 25.33
N PHE A 8 13.48 8.28 24.05
CA PHE A 8 14.07 7.21 23.25
C PHE A 8 15.40 6.70 23.84
N LEU A 9 16.29 7.60 24.28
CA LEU A 9 17.57 7.22 24.89
C LEU A 9 17.42 6.53 26.25
N SER A 10 16.25 6.63 26.88
CA SER A 10 15.93 5.96 28.15
C SER A 10 15.35 4.56 27.99
N MET A 11 14.98 4.17 26.77
CA MET A 11 14.43 2.84 26.47
C MET A 11 15.55 1.78 26.40
N SER A 12 15.25 0.59 26.91
CA SER A 12 16.04 -0.61 26.65
C SER A 12 15.81 -1.08 25.21
N PRO A 13 16.84 -1.62 24.51
CA PRO A 13 16.65 -2.22 23.20
C PRO A 13 15.58 -3.31 23.14
N THR A 14 15.26 -3.96 24.26
CA THR A 14 14.19 -4.97 24.37
C THR A 14 12.78 -4.38 24.37
N GLU A 15 12.64 -3.06 24.58
CA GLU A 15 11.37 -2.34 24.60
C GLU A 15 10.99 -1.80 23.21
N ILE A 16 11.86 -1.98 22.21
CA ILE A 16 11.59 -1.63 20.83
C ILE A 16 10.96 -2.87 20.16
N PRO A 17 9.65 -2.87 19.88
CA PRO A 17 9.01 -3.99 19.21
C PRO A 17 9.62 -4.17 17.82
N GLN A 18 9.82 -5.43 17.42
CA GLN A 18 10.27 -5.73 16.06
C GLN A 18 9.18 -5.36 15.06
N THR A 19 9.57 -4.80 13.91
CA THR A 19 8.64 -4.58 12.82
C THR A 19 8.18 -5.91 12.25
N VAL A 20 6.91 -5.98 11.90
CA VAL A 20 6.31 -7.16 11.29
C VAL A 20 6.04 -6.87 9.82
N VAL A 21 6.60 -7.67 8.93
CA VAL A 21 6.20 -7.66 7.52
C VAL A 21 4.85 -8.35 7.42
N LEU A 22 3.86 -7.71 6.80
CA LEU A 22 2.54 -8.32 6.59
C LEU A 22 2.69 -9.66 5.86
N PRO A 23 2.31 -10.81 6.45
CA PRO A 23 2.29 -12.08 5.75
C PRO A 23 1.20 -12.10 4.68
N GLU A 24 1.27 -13.10 3.79
CA GLU A 24 0.21 -13.29 2.80
C GLU A 24 -1.14 -13.50 3.48
N GLY A 25 -2.17 -12.84 2.97
CA GLY A 25 -3.47 -12.81 3.63
C GLY A 25 -4.35 -11.69 3.11
N SER A 26 -5.54 -11.56 3.66
CA SER A 26 -6.47 -10.46 3.38
C SER A 26 -6.61 -9.52 4.56
N TYR A 27 -6.61 -8.23 4.27
CA TYR A 27 -6.62 -7.16 5.27
C TYR A 27 -7.50 -6.01 4.78
N ASP A 28 -7.96 -5.22 5.74
CA ASP A 28 -8.44 -3.86 5.49
C ASP A 28 -7.25 -2.90 5.49
N PHE A 29 -7.25 -1.97 4.54
CA PHE A 29 -6.20 -0.99 4.34
C PHE A 29 -6.77 0.42 4.37
N THR A 30 -5.98 1.35 4.90
CA THR A 30 -6.19 2.79 4.72
C THR A 30 -5.11 3.36 3.81
N ILE A 31 -5.51 4.17 2.85
CA ILE A 31 -4.58 4.91 1.98
C ILE A 31 -3.96 6.06 2.79
N THR A 32 -2.64 6.12 2.86
CA THR A 32 -1.94 7.12 3.70
C THR A 32 -1.31 8.23 2.89
N SER A 33 -0.86 7.95 1.68
CA SER A 33 -0.21 8.91 0.78
C SER A 33 -0.02 8.30 -0.61
N TYR A 34 0.36 9.13 -1.57
CA TYR A 34 0.81 8.68 -2.89
C TYR A 34 2.05 9.46 -3.33
N ARG A 35 2.77 8.93 -4.32
CA ARG A 35 3.85 9.65 -5.03
C ARG A 35 3.94 9.21 -6.47
N SER A 36 4.37 10.11 -7.34
CA SER A 36 4.79 9.79 -8.70
C SER A 36 6.26 9.40 -8.74
N ASP A 37 6.60 8.41 -9.56
CA ASP A 37 7.95 7.89 -9.74
C ASP A 37 8.21 7.55 -11.23
N ARG A 38 9.47 7.28 -11.58
CA ARG A 38 9.88 6.77 -12.89
C ARG A 38 10.85 5.62 -12.71
N VAL A 39 10.59 4.49 -13.36
CA VAL A 39 11.34 3.25 -13.13
C VAL A 39 11.96 2.72 -14.43
N GLY A 40 13.15 2.15 -14.30
CA GLY A 40 13.90 1.51 -15.38
C GLY A 40 14.65 2.49 -16.29
N GLU A 41 15.40 1.95 -17.24
CA GLU A 41 16.17 2.74 -18.21
C GLU A 41 15.25 3.62 -19.07
N ASN A 42 14.06 3.12 -19.40
CA ASN A 42 13.05 3.85 -20.18
C ASN A 42 12.28 4.90 -19.37
N GLN A 43 12.61 5.10 -18.09
CA GLN A 43 11.97 6.11 -17.23
C GLN A 43 10.44 6.01 -17.25
N THR A 44 9.91 4.79 -17.19
CA THR A 44 8.48 4.52 -17.34
C THR A 44 7.73 5.08 -16.12
N PRO A 45 6.70 5.92 -16.31
CA PRO A 45 6.04 6.60 -15.20
C PRO A 45 5.16 5.65 -14.40
N LEU A 46 5.17 5.83 -13.08
CA LEU A 46 4.49 5.00 -12.11
C LEU A 46 3.88 5.88 -11.00
N VAL A 47 2.72 5.49 -10.48
CA VAL A 47 2.14 6.03 -9.25
C VAL A 47 2.24 4.97 -8.16
N LYS A 48 2.85 5.34 -7.03
CA LYS A 48 2.92 4.49 -5.83
C LYS A 48 1.94 5.01 -4.81
N VAL A 49 0.98 4.18 -4.40
CA VAL A 49 0.02 4.47 -3.34
C VAL A 49 0.47 3.72 -2.09
N ASN A 50 0.81 4.45 -1.03
CA ASN A 50 1.18 3.85 0.25
C ASN A 50 -0.08 3.57 1.06
N VAL A 51 -0.12 2.40 1.68
CA VAL A 51 -1.28 1.94 2.44
C VAL A 51 -0.83 1.30 3.75
N LYS A 52 -1.66 1.40 4.79
CA LYS A 52 -1.42 0.77 6.08
C LYS A 52 -2.55 -0.21 6.36
N ALA A 53 -2.21 -1.44 6.77
CA ALA A 53 -3.21 -2.39 7.24
C ALA A 53 -3.83 -1.88 8.54
N THR A 54 -5.15 -1.89 8.62
CA THR A 54 -5.94 -1.40 9.76
C THR A 54 -6.89 -2.45 10.33
N GLY A 55 -7.07 -3.58 9.64
CA GLY A 55 -7.82 -4.74 10.13
C GLY A 55 -7.35 -6.02 9.46
N VAL A 56 -7.53 -7.16 10.14
CA VAL A 56 -7.23 -8.49 9.60
C VAL A 56 -8.51 -9.17 9.18
N ILE A 57 -8.59 -9.62 7.93
CA ILE A 57 -9.72 -10.43 7.43
C ILE A 57 -9.35 -11.92 7.51
N GLN A 58 -8.16 -12.27 7.02
CA GLN A 58 -7.62 -13.63 7.07
C GLN A 58 -6.09 -13.58 6.97
N SER A 59 -5.39 -13.93 8.04
CA SER A 59 -3.92 -13.91 8.11
C SER A 59 -3.44 -14.75 9.31
N ASP A 60 -2.13 -14.99 9.37
CA ASP A 60 -1.43 -15.50 10.54
C ASP A 60 -1.13 -14.41 11.60
N LEU A 61 -1.46 -13.13 11.31
CA LEU A 61 -1.39 -12.03 12.28
C LEU A 61 -2.75 -11.75 12.92
N ASP A 62 -2.72 -11.24 14.15
CA ASP A 62 -3.88 -10.66 14.83
C ASP A 62 -3.91 -9.13 14.67
N GLU A 63 -5.06 -8.50 14.94
CA GLU A 63 -5.21 -7.04 14.84
C GLU A 63 -4.24 -6.27 15.74
N SER A 64 -3.86 -6.84 16.89
CA SER A 64 -2.87 -6.25 17.80
C SER A 64 -1.48 -6.12 17.18
N ASP A 65 -1.13 -6.98 16.23
CA ASP A 65 0.18 -6.97 15.57
C ASP A 65 0.29 -5.86 14.51
N LEU A 66 -0.85 -5.36 14.02
CA LEU A 66 -0.88 -4.31 12.99
C LEU A 66 -0.30 -2.97 13.45
N ALA A 67 -0.22 -2.73 14.76
CA ALA A 67 0.43 -1.54 15.31
C ALA A 67 1.92 -1.47 14.91
N ASN A 68 2.58 -2.63 14.82
CA ASN A 68 3.99 -2.77 14.48
C ASN A 68 4.21 -3.26 13.04
N ALA A 69 3.14 -3.42 12.26
CA ALA A 69 3.22 -3.85 10.88
C ALA A 69 3.78 -2.74 9.98
N GLU A 70 4.71 -3.11 9.11
CA GLU A 70 5.27 -2.18 8.14
C GLU A 70 4.20 -1.72 7.13
N PRO A 71 4.17 -0.42 6.77
CA PRO A 71 3.33 0.04 5.68
C PRO A 71 3.67 -0.69 4.37
N THR A 72 2.65 -0.99 3.59
CA THR A 72 2.82 -1.59 2.26
C THR A 72 2.45 -0.58 1.17
N ARG A 73 2.55 -0.98 -0.10
CA ARG A 73 2.25 -0.12 -1.23
C ARG A 73 1.63 -0.87 -2.39
N MET A 74 0.86 -0.13 -3.15
CA MET A 74 0.37 -0.48 -4.47
C MET A 74 1.13 0.32 -5.53
N GLU A 75 1.39 -0.31 -6.67
CA GLU A 75 2.13 0.32 -7.77
C GLU A 75 1.30 0.25 -9.04
N PHE A 76 1.06 1.40 -9.66
CA PHE A 76 0.27 1.53 -10.87
C PHE A 76 1.07 2.19 -11.98
N TRP A 77 1.17 1.53 -13.13
CA TRP A 77 1.80 2.14 -14.30
C TRP A 77 0.95 3.30 -14.83
N ALA A 78 1.55 4.48 -14.96
CA ALA A 78 0.90 5.66 -15.49
C ALA A 78 0.97 5.71 -17.02
N THR A 79 0.57 4.63 -17.68
CA THR A 79 0.61 4.49 -19.14
C THR A 79 -0.80 4.26 -19.72
N PRO A 80 -1.08 4.65 -20.97
CA PRO A 80 -2.40 4.48 -21.58
C PRO A 80 -2.90 3.03 -21.59
N ASN A 81 -2.01 2.05 -21.78
CA ASN A 81 -2.39 0.65 -21.80
C ASN A 81 -2.72 0.12 -20.40
N ALA A 82 -2.03 0.59 -19.36
CA ALA A 82 -2.35 0.24 -17.97
C ALA A 82 -3.73 0.78 -17.56
N MET A 83 -4.05 2.01 -17.93
CA MET A 83 -5.35 2.64 -17.61
C MET A 83 -6.56 1.96 -18.27
N LYS A 84 -6.34 1.19 -19.36
CA LYS A 84 -7.41 0.41 -20.02
C LYS A 84 -7.72 -0.89 -19.31
N GLN A 85 -6.86 -1.34 -18.38
CA GLN A 85 -7.09 -2.59 -17.67
C GLN A 85 -8.24 -2.41 -16.68
N LYS A 86 -9.20 -3.34 -16.70
CA LYS A 86 -10.35 -3.37 -15.78
C LYS A 86 -10.03 -4.20 -14.53
N ASN A 87 -8.89 -3.92 -13.91
CA ASN A 87 -8.44 -4.60 -12.71
C ASN A 87 -7.95 -3.56 -11.69
N PRO A 88 -8.66 -3.37 -10.57
CA PRO A 88 -8.29 -2.41 -9.53
C PRO A 88 -6.92 -2.65 -8.88
N ALA A 89 -6.35 -3.86 -8.98
CA ALA A 89 -5.00 -4.13 -8.47
C ALA A 89 -3.89 -3.73 -9.47
N LEU A 90 -4.22 -3.43 -10.73
CA LEU A 90 -3.25 -3.18 -11.80
C LEU A 90 -3.45 -1.82 -12.52
N SER A 91 -4.65 -1.26 -12.43
CA SER A 91 -5.03 -0.01 -13.08
C SER A 91 -5.42 1.02 -12.04
N LEU A 92 -4.74 2.17 -12.06
CA LEU A 92 -5.09 3.29 -11.19
C LEU A 92 -6.51 3.79 -11.47
N LYS A 93 -6.95 3.76 -12.74
CA LYS A 93 -8.34 4.10 -13.10
C LYS A 93 -9.30 3.20 -12.32
N SER A 94 -9.23 1.88 -12.55
CA SER A 94 -10.15 0.93 -11.89
C SER A 94 -10.02 0.95 -10.37
N PHE A 95 -8.84 1.24 -9.83
CA PHE A 95 -8.69 1.41 -8.39
C PHE A 95 -9.53 2.59 -7.88
N LEU A 96 -9.39 3.77 -8.47
CA LEU A 96 -10.11 4.95 -8.02
C LEU A 96 -11.61 4.87 -8.30
N THR A 97 -12.02 4.35 -9.47
CA THR A 97 -13.42 4.39 -9.90
C THR A 97 -14.22 3.16 -9.48
N ASP A 98 -13.59 1.98 -9.49
CA ASP A 98 -14.29 0.71 -9.25
C ASP A 98 -14.04 0.22 -7.82
N ALA A 99 -12.86 0.48 -7.24
CA ALA A 99 -12.57 0.09 -5.86
C ALA A 99 -12.96 1.13 -4.82
N LEU A 100 -12.71 2.41 -5.12
CA LEU A 100 -13.05 3.51 -4.22
C LEU A 100 -14.36 4.23 -4.61
N GLU A 101 -15.04 3.77 -5.66
CA GLU A 101 -16.32 4.31 -6.13
C GLU A 101 -16.31 5.83 -6.40
N MET A 102 -15.15 6.35 -6.81
CA MET A 102 -14.98 7.80 -7.01
C MET A 102 -15.46 8.25 -8.40
N SER A 103 -15.80 9.54 -8.51
CA SER A 103 -16.34 10.13 -9.74
C SER A 103 -15.32 10.16 -10.88
N GLU A 104 -15.74 9.77 -12.09
CA GLU A 104 -14.93 9.90 -13.31
C GLU A 104 -14.81 11.35 -13.84
N GLU A 105 -15.53 12.30 -13.26
CA GLU A 105 -15.53 13.70 -13.71
C GLU A 105 -14.31 14.51 -13.21
N GLN A 106 -13.57 13.96 -12.25
CA GLN A 106 -12.42 14.61 -11.63
C GLN A 106 -11.09 14.12 -12.23
N SER A 107 -10.04 14.93 -12.09
CA SER A 107 -8.70 14.53 -12.52
C SER A 107 -8.10 13.47 -11.59
N PHE A 108 -7.15 12.67 -12.10
CA PHE A 108 -6.41 11.69 -11.28
C PHE A 108 -5.74 12.32 -10.05
N GLY A 109 -5.26 13.55 -10.14
CA GLY A 109 -4.65 14.24 -9.00
C GLY A 109 -5.68 14.52 -7.90
N GLU A 110 -6.83 15.08 -8.26
CA GLU A 110 -7.92 15.35 -7.31
C GLU A 110 -8.48 14.07 -6.69
N LEU A 111 -8.58 13.00 -7.47
CA LEU A 111 -9.00 11.69 -6.98
C LEU A 111 -7.98 11.09 -6.01
N LEU A 112 -6.68 11.20 -6.31
CA LEU A 112 -5.62 10.70 -5.41
C LEU A 112 -5.58 11.46 -4.09
N GLU A 113 -5.77 12.78 -4.10
CA GLU A 113 -5.88 13.60 -2.89
C GLU A 113 -7.09 13.19 -2.05
N GLN A 114 -8.25 12.97 -2.69
CA GLN A 114 -9.47 12.51 -2.01
C GLN A 114 -9.39 11.05 -1.55
N ALA A 115 -8.54 10.22 -2.15
CA ALA A 115 -8.36 8.83 -1.77
C ALA A 115 -7.58 8.70 -0.46
N ILE A 116 -6.78 9.69 -0.05
CA ILE A 116 -6.06 9.68 1.22
C ILE A 116 -7.07 9.61 2.38
N GLY A 117 -6.89 8.63 3.26
CA GLY A 117 -7.79 8.34 4.38
C GLY A 117 -8.95 7.40 4.03
N GLN A 118 -9.17 7.08 2.75
CA GLN A 118 -10.15 6.07 2.37
C GLN A 118 -9.66 4.65 2.65
N ASN A 119 -10.62 3.74 2.82
CA ASN A 119 -10.36 2.36 3.16
C ASN A 119 -10.76 1.42 2.02
N PHE A 120 -10.04 0.32 1.88
CA PHE A 120 -10.40 -0.76 0.98
C PHE A 120 -9.88 -2.09 1.53
N SER A 121 -10.47 -3.21 1.10
CA SER A 121 -10.02 -4.55 1.47
C SER A 121 -9.20 -5.17 0.34
N GLY A 122 -8.08 -5.81 0.67
CA GLY A 122 -7.18 -6.36 -0.32
C GLY A 122 -6.42 -7.60 0.16
N VAL A 123 -5.88 -8.35 -0.80
CA VAL A 123 -5.02 -9.51 -0.56
C VAL A 123 -3.56 -9.12 -0.74
N VAL A 124 -2.76 -9.35 0.28
CA VAL A 124 -1.30 -9.26 0.25
C VAL A 124 -0.73 -10.56 -0.30
N LYS A 125 0.23 -10.41 -1.21
CA LYS A 125 1.14 -11.49 -1.60
C LYS A 125 2.57 -11.01 -1.49
N HIS A 126 3.48 -11.96 -1.34
CA HIS A 126 4.91 -11.67 -1.36
C HIS A 126 5.47 -11.90 -2.75
N GLU A 127 6.32 -10.99 -3.19
CA GLU A 127 7.04 -11.12 -4.45
C GLU A 127 8.53 -10.89 -4.23
N MET A 128 9.35 -11.68 -4.94
CA MET A 128 10.78 -11.46 -5.00
C MET A 128 11.07 -10.33 -5.99
N VAL A 129 11.52 -9.20 -5.46
CA VAL A 129 11.89 -7.99 -6.20
C VAL A 129 13.39 -7.71 -6.09
N GLY A 130 13.88 -6.71 -6.82
CA GLY A 130 15.30 -6.38 -6.91
C GLY A 130 15.99 -6.97 -8.14
N LYS A 131 17.16 -6.43 -8.50
CA LYS A 131 17.90 -6.85 -9.71
C LYS A 131 18.26 -8.34 -9.68
N ASN A 132 18.47 -8.88 -8.48
CA ASN A 132 18.78 -10.29 -8.25
C ASN A 132 17.59 -11.09 -7.71
N LYS A 133 16.39 -10.49 -7.60
CA LYS A 133 15.21 -11.09 -6.95
C LYS A 133 15.52 -11.63 -5.55
N ASP A 134 16.18 -10.81 -4.75
CA ASP A 134 16.69 -11.11 -3.42
C ASP A 134 15.88 -10.42 -2.30
N ILE A 135 14.93 -9.57 -2.65
CA ILE A 135 14.11 -8.82 -1.70
C ILE A 135 12.69 -9.39 -1.73
N LEU A 136 12.22 -9.94 -0.60
CA LEU A 136 10.82 -10.33 -0.45
C LEU A 136 9.99 -9.09 -0.09
N GLN A 137 9.07 -8.68 -0.95
CA GLN A 137 8.23 -7.51 -0.73
C GLN A 137 6.76 -7.90 -0.64
N ALA A 138 6.10 -7.49 0.45
CA ALA A 138 4.66 -7.53 0.58
C ALA A 138 4.01 -6.44 -0.30
N SER A 139 3.04 -6.84 -1.12
CA SER A 139 2.27 -5.93 -1.97
C SER A 139 0.82 -6.41 -2.10
N VAL A 140 -0.11 -5.47 -2.18
CA VAL A 140 -1.52 -5.79 -2.44
C VAL A 140 -1.70 -6.18 -3.90
N LYS A 141 -2.11 -7.43 -4.15
CA LYS A 141 -2.21 -8.02 -5.51
C LYS A 141 -3.64 -8.28 -5.97
N ARG A 142 -4.60 -8.15 -5.06
CA ARG A 142 -6.02 -8.25 -5.39
C ARG A 142 -6.80 -7.30 -4.49
N ILE A 143 -7.80 -6.65 -5.05
CA ILE A 143 -8.78 -5.89 -4.29
C ILE A 143 -10.02 -6.77 -4.14
N ILE A 144 -10.55 -6.82 -2.92
CA ILE A 144 -11.71 -7.64 -2.58
C ILE A 144 -13.00 -6.83 -2.72
N ASN A 145 -12.94 -5.52 -2.39
CA ASN A 145 -14.10 -4.62 -2.19
C ASN A 145 -15.15 -5.18 -1.21
N ARG A 146 -15.88 -4.27 -0.55
CA ARG A 146 -16.96 -4.63 0.37
C ARG A 146 -18.23 -5.03 -0.37
#